data_AF-A0A1Z9ANS0-F1
#
_entry.id   AF-A0A1Z9ANS0-F1
#
_cell.length_a   1.000
_cell.length_b   1.000
_cell.length_c   1.000
_cell.angle_alpha   90.00
_cell.angle_beta   90.00
_cell.angle_gamma   90.00
#
_symmetry.space_group_name_H-M   'P 1'
#
loop_
_entity.id
_entity.type
_entity.pdbx_description
1 polymer ?
#
loop_
_entity_poly.entity_id
_entity_poly.type
_entity_poly.pdbx_seq_one_letter_code
_entity_poly.pdbx_strand_id
1 'polypeptide(L)'
;MCEELRPVTDKNEFRRWCARMQLDSKQAAHLLGLSLSNVYKYLDEKGQSPIRGMVSTMCELINLLEEEERVAWVRKQLNSNSALLPWPSKRPISHP
;
A
#
# COMPACT_ATOMS: atom_id res chain seq x y z
N MET A 1 -16.23 -6.37 12.12
CA MET A 1 -16.21 -7.24 10.93
C MET A 1 -14.78 -7.27 10.45
N CYS A 2 -14.10 -8.42 10.50
CA CYS A 2 -12.76 -8.54 9.91
C CYS A 2 -12.94 -8.55 8.39
N GLU A 3 -12.58 -7.46 7.72
CA GLU A 3 -12.47 -7.49 6.26
C GLU A 3 -11.34 -8.44 5.89
N GLU A 4 -11.67 -9.53 5.19
CA GLU A 4 -10.67 -10.44 4.65
C GLU A 4 -9.70 -9.67 3.74
N LEU A 5 -8.40 -9.83 4.01
CA LEU A 5 -7.35 -9.23 3.20
C LEU A 5 -7.23 -9.99 1.89
N ARG A 6 -8.01 -9.54 0.91
CA ARG A 6 -7.94 -10.05 -0.47
C ARG A 6 -6.54 -9.84 -1.06
N PRO A 7 -6.07 -10.78 -1.91
CA PRO A 7 -4.83 -10.62 -2.67
C PRO A 7 -4.91 -9.37 -3.55
N VAL A 8 -3.74 -8.81 -3.88
CA VAL A 8 -3.63 -7.62 -4.73
C VAL A 8 -3.27 -8.08 -6.14
N THR A 9 -4.28 -8.40 -6.94
CA THR A 9 -4.11 -8.92 -8.31
C THR A 9 -4.35 -7.85 -9.37
N ASP A 10 -5.10 -6.80 -9.04
CA ASP A 10 -5.38 -5.69 -9.93
C ASP A 10 -5.20 -4.31 -9.28
N LYS A 11 -5.40 -3.26 -10.08
CA LYS A 11 -5.26 -1.86 -9.64
C LYS A 11 -6.30 -1.44 -8.62
N ASN A 12 -7.53 -1.92 -8.72
CA ASN A 12 -8.58 -1.61 -7.76
C ASN A 12 -8.24 -2.21 -6.41
N GLU A 13 -7.79 -3.47 -6.38
CA GLU A 13 -7.32 -4.13 -5.18
C GLU A 13 -6.10 -3.43 -4.59
N PHE A 14 -5.15 -2.97 -5.42
CA PHE A 14 -4.01 -2.19 -4.97
C PHE A 14 -4.45 -0.89 -4.29
N ARG A 15 -5.39 -0.15 -4.88
CA ARG A 15 -5.95 1.08 -4.30
C ARG A 15 -6.67 0.83 -2.98
N ARG A 16 -7.52 -0.20 -2.93
CA ARG A 16 -8.20 -0.60 -1.69
C ARG A 16 -7.21 -1.03 -0.62
N TRP A 17 -6.15 -1.73 -1.00
CA TRP A 17 -5.07 -2.11 -0.09
C TRP A 17 -4.37 -0.88 0.48
N CYS A 18 -3.97 0.09 -0.36
CA CYS A 18 -3.38 1.34 0.13
C CYS A 18 -4.33 2.15 1.03
N ALA A 19 -5.62 2.19 0.70
CA ALA A 19 -6.64 2.87 1.49
C ALA A 19 -6.81 2.21 2.87
N ARG A 20 -6.92 0.87 2.93
CA ARG A 20 -7.03 0.10 4.17
C ARG A 20 -5.77 0.25 5.04
N MET A 21 -4.60 0.24 4.43
CA MET A 21 -3.33 0.50 5.11
C MET A 21 -3.15 1.99 5.46
N GLN A 22 -4.09 2.88 5.12
CA GLN A 22 -4.07 4.31 5.38
C GLN A 22 -2.80 5.02 4.87
N LEU A 23 -2.35 4.60 3.68
CA LEU A 23 -1.14 5.11 3.02
C LEU A 23 -1.47 6.22 2.03
N ASP A 24 -0.59 7.22 1.93
CA ASP A 24 -0.50 8.06 0.73
C ASP A 24 0.46 7.46 -0.31
N SER A 25 0.53 8.08 -1.50
CA SER A 25 1.37 7.59 -2.60
C SER A 25 2.87 7.54 -2.27
N LYS A 26 3.37 8.43 -1.41
CA LYS A 26 4.79 8.44 -1.02
C LYS A 26 5.07 7.34 0.00
N GLN A 27 4.19 7.15 0.96
CA GLN A 27 4.27 6.07 1.93
C GLN A 27 4.16 4.71 1.24
N ALA A 28 3.23 4.53 0.29
CA ALA A 28 3.11 3.32 -0.51
C ALA A 28 4.36 3.05 -1.36
N ALA A 29 4.94 4.10 -1.96
CA ALA A 29 6.19 3.99 -2.71
C ALA A 29 7.33 3.49 -1.81
N HIS A 30 7.50 4.09 -0.63
CA HIS A 30 8.53 3.69 0.32
C HIS A 30 8.32 2.28 0.86
N LEU A 31 7.12 1.97 1.32
CA LEU A 31 6.79 0.68 1.95
C LEU A 31 6.98 -0.50 1.00
N LEU A 32 6.69 -0.31 -0.29
CA LEU A 32 6.79 -1.34 -1.32
C LEU A 32 8.08 -1.23 -2.15
N GLY A 33 9.02 -0.33 -1.80
CA GLY A 33 10.25 -0.14 -2.56
C GLY A 33 10.03 0.23 -4.04
N LEU A 34 8.96 0.99 -4.32
CA LEU A 34 8.57 1.40 -5.66
C LEU A 34 8.97 2.85 -5.94
N SER A 35 9.18 3.17 -7.22
CA SER A 35 9.19 4.57 -7.64
C SER A 35 7.79 5.17 -7.54
N LEU A 36 7.69 6.47 -7.25
CA LEU A 36 6.41 7.16 -7.19
C LEU A 36 5.65 7.08 -8.53
N SER A 37 6.37 7.08 -9.66
CA SER A 37 5.77 6.88 -10.99
C SER A 37 5.12 5.51 -11.14
N ASN A 38 5.69 4.45 -10.57
CA ASN A 38 5.06 3.12 -10.59
C ASN A 38 3.82 3.09 -9.69
N VAL A 39 3.87 3.75 -8.52
CA VAL A 39 2.68 3.90 -7.67
C VAL A 39 1.57 4.59 -8.45
N TYR A 40 1.82 5.73 -9.09
CA TYR A 40 0.80 6.42 -9.89
C TYR A 40 0.28 5.58 -11.06
N LYS A 41 1.12 4.77 -11.72
CA LYS A 41 0.64 3.82 -12.74
C LYS A 41 -0.35 2.82 -12.19
N TYR A 42 -0.21 2.39 -10.93
CA TYR A 42 -1.14 1.46 -10.29
C TYR A 42 -2.37 2.15 -9.69
N LEU A 43 -2.27 3.42 -9.33
CA LEU A 43 -3.42 4.22 -8.88
C LEU A 43 -4.29 4.74 -10.04
N ASP A 44 -3.71 4.91 -11.24
CA ASP A 44 -4.43 5.35 -12.43
C ASP A 44 -5.29 4.22 -13.02
N GLU A 45 -6.60 4.35 -12.89
CA GLU A 45 -7.61 3.41 -13.41
C GLU A 45 -7.65 3.37 -14.95
N LYS A 46 -7.25 4.45 -15.62
CA LYS A 46 -7.31 4.53 -17.09
C LYS A 46 -6.18 3.75 -17.76
N GLY A 47 -5.07 3.56 -17.06
CA GLY A 47 -3.93 2.82 -17.58
C GLY A 47 -4.19 1.31 -17.60
N GLN A 48 -3.67 0.61 -18.62
CA GLN A 48 -3.77 -0.86 -18.71
C GLN A 48 -2.57 -1.60 -18.09
N SER A 49 -1.69 -0.91 -17.36
CA SER A 49 -0.49 -1.54 -16.79
C SER A 49 -0.86 -2.55 -15.70
N PRO A 50 -0.51 -3.84 -15.84
CA PRO A 50 -0.79 -4.83 -14.82
C PRO A 50 0.02 -4.56 -13.55
N ILE A 51 -0.52 -4.96 -12.39
CA ILE A 51 0.25 -5.05 -11.16
C ILE A 51 1.36 -6.09 -11.39
N ARG A 52 2.60 -5.73 -11.03
CA ARG A 52 3.72 -6.68 -11.15
C ARG A 52 3.60 -7.71 -10.04
N GLY A 53 3.87 -8.99 -10.33
CA GLY A 53 3.77 -10.07 -9.36
C GLY A 53 4.52 -9.81 -8.05
N MET A 54 5.70 -9.19 -8.10
CA MET A 54 6.45 -8.79 -6.90
C MET A 54 5.71 -7.79 -6.00
N VAL A 55 4.92 -6.87 -6.58
CA VAL A 55 4.09 -5.93 -5.80
C VAL A 55 2.95 -6.69 -5.13
N SER A 56 2.30 -7.60 -5.85
CA SER A 56 1.27 -8.49 -5.30
C SER A 56 1.82 -9.31 -4.13
N THR A 57 2.97 -9.97 -4.31
CA THR A 57 3.63 -10.76 -3.26
C THR A 57 3.98 -9.91 -2.04
N MET A 58 4.50 -8.69 -2.20
CA MET A 58 4.77 -7.83 -1.04
C MET A 58 3.50 -7.45 -0.28
N CYS A 59 2.42 -7.11 -0.98
CA CYS A 59 1.14 -6.81 -0.34
C CYS A 59 0.61 -8.03 0.43
N GLU A 60 0.73 -9.22 -0.15
CA GLU A 60 0.33 -10.49 0.48
C GLU A 60 1.18 -10.81 1.72
N LEU A 61 2.50 -10.68 1.63
CA LEU A 61 3.39 -10.90 2.78
C LEU A 61 3.06 -9.97 3.95
N ILE A 62 2.73 -8.70 3.66
CA ILE A 62 2.28 -7.76 4.70
C ILE A 62 0.91 -8.17 5.25
N ASN A 63 0.01 -8.68 4.42
CA ASN A 63 -1.32 -9.13 4.85
C ASN A 63 -1.28 -10.38 5.73
N LEU A 64 -0.27 -11.24 5.56
CA LEU A 64 -0.06 -12.44 6.37
C LEU A 64 0.40 -12.12 7.80
N LEU A 65 0.86 -10.89 8.07
CA LEU A 65 1.16 -10.45 9.42
C LEU A 65 -0.14 -10.27 10.22
N GLU A 66 -0.12 -10.70 11.47
CA GLU A 66 -1.18 -10.39 12.44
C GLU A 66 -1.36 -8.87 12.58
N GLU A 67 -2.55 -8.42 12.96
CA GLU A 67 -2.88 -6.98 12.92
C GLU A 67 -1.90 -6.12 13.73
N GLU A 68 -1.59 -6.52 14.96
CA GLU A 68 -0.66 -5.79 15.82
C GLU A 68 0.77 -5.76 15.23
N GLU A 69 1.23 -6.90 14.72
CA GLU A 69 2.56 -7.02 14.10
C GLU A 69 2.64 -6.18 12.83
N ARG A 70 1.60 -6.23 12.00
CA ARG A 70 1.49 -5.43 10.77
C ARG A 70 1.55 -3.95 11.07
N VAL A 71 0.79 -3.47 12.07
CA VAL A 71 0.80 -2.05 12.48
C VAL A 71 2.17 -1.65 12.99
N ALA A 72 2.79 -2.47 13.84
CA ALA A 72 4.13 -2.20 14.37
C ALA A 72 5.18 -2.15 13.25
N TRP A 73 5.10 -3.08 12.30
CA TRP A 73 6.01 -3.16 11.16
C TRP A 73 5.83 -1.95 10.22
N VAL A 74 4.61 -1.61 9.81
CA VAL A 74 4.32 -0.46 8.94
C VAL A 74 4.83 0.83 9.59
N ARG A 75 4.54 1.04 10.88
CA ARG A 75 5.03 2.21 11.62
C ARG A 75 6.55 2.27 11.64
N LYS A 76 7.24 1.14 11.89
CA LYS A 76 8.70 1.06 11.88
C LYS A 76 9.28 1.41 10.51
N GLN A 77 8.71 0.86 9.43
CA GLN A 77 9.18 1.12 8.07
C GLN A 77 9.00 2.58 7.66
N LEU A 78 7.84 3.18 7.95
CA LEU A 78 7.57 4.57 7.56
C LEU A 78 8.35 5.57 8.41
N ASN A 79 8.57 5.31 9.70
CA ASN A 79 9.37 6.17 10.57
C ASN A 79 10.87 6.14 10.26
N SER A 80 11.36 5.15 9.51
CA SER A 80 12.76 5.09 9.05
C SER A 80 13.11 6.20 8.05
N ASN A 81 12.11 6.89 7.48
CA ASN A 81 12.30 7.94 6.49
C ASN A 81 11.65 9.25 6.95
N SER A 82 12.47 10.18 7.43
CA SER A 82 12.02 11.47 7.96
C SER A 82 11.38 12.40 6.91
N ALA A 83 11.53 12.10 5.61
CA ALA A 83 10.89 12.86 4.54
C ALA A 83 9.42 12.48 4.32
N LEU A 84 8.94 11.39 4.96
CA LEU A 84 7.55 10.97 4.90
C LEU A 84 6.72 11.68 5.97
N LEU A 85 5.45 11.89 5.64
CA LEU A 85 4.48 12.31 6.64
C LEU A 85 4.19 11.16 7.62
N PRO A 86 3.77 11.47 8.87
CA PRO A 86 3.40 10.45 9.83
C PRO A 86 2.33 9.51 9.29
N TRP A 87 2.40 8.25 9.73
CA TRP A 87 1.35 7.26 9.52
C TRP A 87 0.43 7.20 10.75
N PRO A 88 -0.90 7.09 10.58
CA PRO A 88 -1.64 7.07 9.31
C PRO A 88 -1.58 8.37 8.51
N SER A 89 -1.66 8.28 7.17
CA SER A 89 -1.69 9.48 6.35
C SER A 89 -2.92 10.34 6.67
N LYS A 90 -2.74 11.66 6.72
CA LYS A 90 -3.85 12.62 6.82
C LYS A 90 -4.72 12.66 5.57
N ARG A 91 -4.17 12.22 4.43
CA ARG A 91 -4.85 12.15 3.13
C ARG A 91 -4.52 10.80 2.49
N PRO A 92 -5.08 9.70 3.03
CA PRO A 92 -4.83 8.38 2.48
C PRO A 92 -5.37 8.30 1.06
N ILE A 93 -4.82 7.38 0.26
CA ILE A 93 -5.33 7.06 -1.06
C ILE A 93 -6.82 6.73 -0.94
N SER A 94 -7.65 7.44 -1.69
CA SER A 94 -9.08 7.17 -1.74
C SER A 94 -9.36 5.97 -2.63
N HIS A 95 -10.24 5.09 -2.14
CA HIS A 95 -10.91 4.11 -2.97
C HIS A 95 -12.36 4.56 -3.22
N PRO A 96 -12.95 4.29 -4.40
CA PRO A 96 -14.39 4.35 -4.58
C PRO A 96 -15.11 3.26 -3.79
#